data_AF-A0A2V7QNR6-F1
#
_entry.id   AF-A0A2V7QNR6-F1
#
_cell.length_a   1.000
_cell.length_b   1.000
_cell.length_c   1.000
_cell.angle_alpha   90.00
_cell.angle_beta   90.00
_cell.angle_gamma   90.00
#
_symmetry.space_group_name_H-M   'P 1'
#
loop_
_entity.id
_entity.type
_entity.pdbx_description
1 polymer ?
#
loop_
_entity_poly.entity_id
_entity_poly.type
_entity_poly.pdbx_seq_one_letter_code
_entity_poly.pdbx_strand_id
1 'polypeptide(L)'
;YSDPFTLRLIGSVMKGRAPSLLDLDDRPAGYEDVGRLCTWDNLFPERILPRSQYERVLIRAISGDKLHMDGEWYTPTGMRGWSRVIFRRKADNSRHIFSLDYLLDHLRDWEHPRRATRRGNGGRARSREQSA
;
A
#
# COMPACT_ATOMS: atom_id res chain seq x y z
N TYR A 1 24.35 17.97 11.39
CA TYR A 1 24.47 17.55 12.80
C TYR A 1 23.31 18.17 13.54
N SER A 2 22.46 17.37 14.19
CA SER A 2 21.34 17.89 14.99
C SER A 2 21.82 18.30 16.38
N ASP A 3 21.21 19.33 16.97
CA ASP A 3 21.59 19.81 18.30
C ASP A 3 21.09 18.88 19.43
N PRO A 4 21.72 18.92 20.63
CA PRO A 4 21.37 18.04 21.75
C PRO A 4 19.93 18.19 22.25
N PHE A 5 19.33 19.37 22.12
CA PHE A 5 17.96 19.61 22.54
C PHE A 5 16.97 18.91 21.61
N THR A 6 17.17 19.01 20.30
CA THR A 6 16.39 18.28 19.29
C THR A 6 16.46 16.77 19.52
N LEU A 7 17.64 16.20 19.77
CA LEU A 7 17.79 14.77 20.06
C LEU A 7 17.08 14.36 21.36
N ARG A 8 17.10 15.22 22.39
CA ARG A 8 16.36 14.99 23.64
C ARG A 8 14.85 15.01 23.42
N LEU A 9 14.35 15.90 22.57
CA LEU A 9 12.93 15.99 22.22
C LEU A 9 12.48 14.72 21.45
N ILE A 10 13.22 14.33 20.41
CA ILE A 10 12.96 13.09 19.67
C ILE A 10 12.95 11.89 20.61
N GLY A 11 13.97 11.76 21.47
CA GLY A 11 14.03 10.69 22.46
C GLY A 11 12.88 10.70 23.48
N SER A 12 12.32 11.87 23.79
CA SER A 12 11.16 11.99 24.69
C SER A 12 9.87 11.54 24.01
N VAL A 13 9.67 11.91 22.74
CA VAL A 13 8.56 11.43 21.91
C VAL A 13 8.61 9.92 21.75
N MET A 14 9.77 9.36 21.38
CA MET A 14 9.94 7.91 21.19
C MET A 14 9.71 7.10 22.48
N LYS A 15 9.88 7.72 23.65
CA LYS A 15 9.60 7.10 24.97
C LYS A 15 8.17 7.33 25.46
N GLY A 16 7.30 7.96 24.67
CA GLY A 16 5.92 8.30 25.05
C GLY A 16 5.83 9.37 26.14
N ARG A 17 6.89 10.16 26.35
CA ARG A 17 6.96 11.22 27.39
C ARG A 17 6.65 12.62 26.85
N ALA A 18 6.46 12.75 25.55
CA ALA A 18 6.06 13.97 24.88
C ALA A 18 5.12 13.62 23.72
N PRO A 19 4.12 14.48 23.42
CA PRO A 19 3.20 14.25 22.31
C PRO A 19 3.92 14.41 20.95
N SER A 20 3.37 13.74 19.96
CA SER A 20 3.78 13.73 18.56
C SER A 20 2.59 14.09 17.67
N LEU A 21 2.84 14.26 16.36
CA LEU A 21 1.75 14.40 15.38
C LEU A 21 0.81 13.18 15.35
N LEU A 22 1.22 12.04 15.91
CA LEU A 22 0.40 10.84 16.02
C LEU A 22 -0.64 10.94 17.15
N ASP A 23 -0.50 11.93 18.05
CA ASP A 23 -1.35 12.15 19.22
C ASP A 23 -2.42 13.25 18.99
N LEU A 24 -2.59 13.72 17.75
CA LEU A 24 -3.62 14.70 17.38
C LEU A 24 -5.00 14.05 17.31
N ASP A 25 -6.00 14.69 17.92
CA ASP A 25 -7.38 14.17 18.04
C ASP A 25 -8.10 14.00 16.68
N ASP A 26 -7.72 14.79 15.67
CA ASP A 26 -8.33 14.80 14.34
C ASP A 26 -7.64 13.86 13.34
N ARG A 27 -6.69 13.05 13.81
CA ARG A 27 -5.95 12.13 12.94
C ARG A 27 -6.88 11.08 12.33
N PRO A 28 -6.92 10.91 10.98
CA PRO A 28 -7.71 9.86 10.35
C PRO A 28 -7.24 8.46 10.75
N ALA A 29 -8.18 7.58 11.09
CA ALA A 29 -7.87 6.20 11.52
C ALA A 29 -7.05 5.40 10.49
N GLY A 30 -7.21 5.71 9.19
CA GLY A 30 -6.46 5.07 8.10
C GLY A 30 -4.96 5.36 8.06
N TYR A 31 -4.47 6.32 8.86
CA TYR A 31 -3.05 6.63 8.91
C TYR A 31 -2.19 5.63 9.70
N GLU A 32 -2.82 4.62 10.33
CA GLU A 32 -2.23 3.54 11.14
C GLU A 32 -1.15 3.96 12.17
N ASP A 33 -1.17 3.42 13.38
CA ASP A 33 -0.15 3.75 14.39
C ASP A 33 1.22 3.10 14.17
N VAL A 34 1.59 2.81 12.92
CA VAL A 34 2.89 2.23 12.55
C VAL A 34 4.07 3.07 13.06
N GLY A 35 3.91 4.40 13.12
CA GLY A 35 4.93 5.30 13.67
C GLY A 35 5.21 5.08 15.16
N ARG A 36 4.25 4.52 15.93
CA ARG A 36 4.44 4.16 17.33
C ARG A 36 5.23 2.85 17.50
N LEU A 37 5.29 2.04 16.44
CA LEU A 37 6.08 0.80 16.43
C LEU A 37 7.55 1.07 16.08
N CYS A 38 7.89 2.29 15.65
CA CYS A 38 9.27 2.70 15.45
C CYS A 38 9.98 2.77 16.81
N THR A 39 11.07 2.03 16.94
CA THR A 39 12.01 2.16 18.05
C THR A 39 13.26 2.89 17.57
N TRP A 40 14.06 3.41 18.50
CA TRP A 40 15.34 4.03 18.16
C TRP A 40 16.25 3.07 17.38
N ASP A 41 16.23 1.79 17.75
CA ASP A 41 17.06 0.74 17.14
C ASP A 41 16.57 0.34 15.73
N ASN A 42 15.28 0.52 15.42
CA ASN A 42 14.71 0.16 14.11
C ASN A 42 14.87 1.27 13.05
N LEU A 43 15.38 2.45 13.43
CA LEU A 43 15.64 3.54 12.49
C LEU A 43 16.85 3.24 11.59
N PHE A 44 17.74 2.34 12.01
CA PHE A 44 18.98 2.03 11.28
C PHE A 44 19.32 0.53 11.33
N PRO A 45 19.43 -0.16 10.17
CA PRO A 45 19.24 0.35 8.81
C PRO A 45 17.75 0.63 8.51
N GLU A 46 17.48 1.64 7.66
CA GLU A 46 16.16 2.16 7.20
C GLU A 46 15.11 1.10 6.76
N ARG A 47 15.52 -0.15 6.63
CA ARG A 47 14.75 -1.26 6.04
C ARG A 47 13.76 -1.91 7.00
N ILE A 48 13.76 -1.58 8.29
CA ILE A 48 12.93 -2.25 9.31
C ILE A 48 11.87 -1.30 9.91
N LEU A 49 11.49 -0.26 9.18
CA LEU A 49 10.36 0.58 9.60
C LEU A 49 9.04 -0.08 9.17
N PRO A 50 8.10 -0.32 10.11
CA PRO A 50 6.75 -0.72 9.76
C PRO A 50 6.11 0.38 8.90
N ARG A 51 5.44 -0.02 7.81
CA ARG A 51 4.90 0.89 6.80
C ARG A 51 3.40 0.96 6.89
N SER A 52 2.88 2.17 6.88
CA SER A 52 1.45 2.45 6.78
C SER A 52 0.91 1.96 5.43
N GLN A 53 -0.41 1.76 5.33
CA GLN A 53 -1.05 1.44 4.05
C GLN A 53 -0.77 2.49 2.97
N TYR A 54 -0.77 3.78 3.33
CA TYR A 54 -0.42 4.87 2.40
C TYR A 54 1.02 4.75 1.89
N GLU A 55 1.99 4.49 2.78
CA GLU A 55 3.38 4.27 2.35
C GLU A 55 3.51 3.07 1.44
N ARG A 56 2.77 1.98 1.71
CA ARG A 56 2.77 0.78 0.87
C ARG A 56 2.23 1.08 -0.52
N VAL A 57 1.15 1.87 -0.63
CA VAL A 57 0.65 2.35 -1.93
C VAL A 57 1.70 3.19 -2.65
N LEU A 58 2.32 4.15 -1.95
CA LEU A 58 3.30 5.06 -2.54
C LEU A 58 4.55 4.31 -3.04
N ILE A 59 5.10 3.42 -2.22
CA ILE A 59 6.26 2.60 -2.57
C ILE A 59 5.94 1.82 -3.86
N ARG A 60 4.79 1.14 -3.92
CA ARG A 60 4.38 0.37 -5.12
C ARG A 60 4.21 1.23 -6.36
N ALA A 61 3.57 2.39 -6.20
CA ALA A 61 3.38 3.34 -7.29
C ALA A 61 4.72 3.83 -7.86
N ILE A 62 5.67 4.17 -6.99
CA ILE A 62 7.02 4.63 -7.39
C ILE A 62 7.85 3.48 -7.97
N SER A 63 7.71 2.26 -7.44
CA SER A 63 8.38 1.06 -7.95
C SER A 63 7.89 0.60 -9.31
N GLY A 64 6.76 1.12 -9.81
CA GLY A 64 6.21 0.70 -11.10
C GLY A 64 5.37 -0.58 -11.02
N ASP A 65 4.98 -1.02 -9.82
CA ASP A 65 4.26 -2.27 -9.61
C ASP A 65 2.88 -2.21 -10.29
N LYS A 66 2.59 -3.19 -11.14
CA LYS A 66 1.31 -3.25 -11.86
C LYS A 66 0.17 -3.62 -10.92
N LEU A 67 -0.93 -2.90 -11.03
CA LEU A 67 -2.18 -3.16 -10.31
C LEU A 67 -3.16 -3.87 -11.24
N HIS A 68 -3.84 -4.89 -10.74
CA HIS A 68 -4.97 -5.52 -11.42
C HIS A 68 -6.26 -5.18 -10.68
N MET A 69 -7.18 -4.52 -11.37
CA MET A 69 -8.45 -4.06 -10.81
C MET A 69 -9.51 -4.08 -11.93
N ASP A 70 -10.74 -4.46 -11.59
CA ASP A 70 -11.86 -4.54 -12.54
C ASP A 70 -11.57 -5.36 -13.82
N GLY A 71 -10.77 -6.43 -13.68
CA GLY A 71 -10.38 -7.30 -14.80
C GLY A 71 -9.29 -6.73 -15.72
N GLU A 72 -8.70 -5.60 -15.34
CA GLU A 72 -7.78 -4.85 -16.18
C GLU A 72 -6.45 -4.58 -15.48
N TRP A 73 -5.38 -4.54 -16.29
CA TRP A 73 -4.04 -4.24 -15.79
C TRP A 73 -3.72 -2.75 -15.96
N TYR A 74 -3.31 -2.14 -14.86
CA TYR A 74 -2.88 -0.76 -14.78
C TYR A 74 -1.40 -0.70 -14.41
N THR A 75 -0.62 0.11 -15.13
CA THR A 75 0.80 0.37 -14.81
C THR A 75 0.92 1.79 -14.29
N PRO A 76 1.44 2.03 -13.08
CA PRO A 76 1.66 3.38 -12.60
C PRO A 76 2.77 4.04 -13.43
N THR A 77 2.54 5.28 -13.83
CA THR A 77 3.46 6.05 -14.69
C THR A 77 3.96 7.33 -14.04
N GLY A 78 3.42 7.71 -12.88
CA GLY A 78 3.87 8.88 -12.15
C GLY A 78 2.86 9.35 -11.11
N MET A 79 3.19 10.46 -10.45
CA MET A 79 2.35 11.10 -9.44
C MET A 79 1.71 12.39 -10.00
N ARG A 80 0.52 12.73 -9.52
CA ARG A 80 -0.12 14.04 -9.74
C ARG A 80 -0.31 14.73 -8.40
N GLY A 81 0.57 15.67 -8.09
CA GLY A 81 0.64 16.27 -6.75
C GLY A 81 1.05 15.23 -5.71
N TRP A 82 0.58 15.41 -4.47
CA TRP A 82 0.97 14.58 -3.32
C TRP A 82 0.07 13.37 -3.08
N SER A 83 -1.15 13.36 -3.61
CA SER A 83 -2.19 12.41 -3.20
C SER A 83 -2.84 11.62 -4.33
N ARG A 84 -2.30 11.68 -5.56
CA ARG A 84 -2.86 10.96 -6.71
C ARG A 84 -1.79 10.30 -7.54
N VAL A 85 -2.07 9.07 -7.98
CA VAL A 85 -1.21 8.28 -8.85
C VAL A 85 -1.81 8.25 -10.26
N ILE A 86 -0.95 8.46 -11.25
CA ILE A 86 -1.30 8.35 -12.67
C ILE A 86 -1.00 6.92 -13.12
N PHE A 87 -1.98 6.28 -13.74
CA PHE A 87 -1.85 4.97 -14.34
C PHE A 87 -2.09 5.03 -15.84
N ARG A 88 -1.47 4.08 -16.54
CA ARG A 88 -1.80 3.72 -17.91
C ARG A 88 -2.48 2.35 -17.92
N ARG A 89 -3.69 2.27 -18.47
CA ARG A 89 -4.42 1.01 -18.67
C ARG A 89 -3.80 0.22 -19.82
N LYS A 90 -3.63 -1.08 -19.66
CA LYS A 90 -2.94 -1.94 -20.64
C LYS A 90 -3.77 -2.18 -21.90
N ALA A 91 -5.10 -2.25 -21.79
CA ALA A 91 -5.99 -2.58 -22.91
C ALA A 91 -6.00 -1.52 -24.02
N ASP A 92 -6.04 -0.23 -23.65
CA ASP A 92 -6.28 0.89 -24.57
C ASP A 92 -5.24 2.02 -24.44
N ASN A 93 -4.24 1.87 -23.56
CA ASN A 93 -3.26 2.91 -23.22
C ASN A 93 -3.84 4.21 -22.66
N SER A 94 -5.10 4.20 -22.23
CA SER A 94 -5.75 5.36 -21.62
C SER A 94 -5.09 5.72 -20.29
N ARG A 95 -5.05 7.02 -19.99
CA ARG A 95 -4.49 7.57 -18.75
C ARG A 95 -5.59 7.72 -17.71
N HIS A 96 -5.39 7.09 -16.56
CA HIS A 96 -6.28 7.13 -15.40
C HIS A 96 -5.58 7.79 -14.23
N ILE A 97 -6.33 8.48 -13.37
CA ILE A 97 -5.79 9.13 -12.17
C ILE A 97 -6.63 8.69 -11.00
N PHE A 98 -6.01 8.01 -10.05
CA PHE A 98 -6.66 7.52 -8.84
C PHE A 98 -6.08 8.24 -7.61
N SER A 99 -6.92 8.54 -6.62
CA SER A 99 -6.46 9.07 -5.33
C SER A 99 -5.79 7.98 -4.51
N LEU A 100 -4.91 8.37 -3.58
CA LEU A 100 -4.33 7.40 -2.64
C LEU A 100 -5.41 6.68 -1.85
N ASP A 101 -6.45 7.38 -1.39
CA ASP A 101 -7.55 6.79 -0.61
C ASP A 101 -8.27 5.68 -1.38
N TYR A 102 -8.57 5.92 -2.66
CA TYR A 102 -9.17 4.90 -3.53
C TYR A 102 -8.26 3.70 -3.75
N LEU A 103 -6.94 3.91 -3.80
CA LEU A 103 -5.95 2.84 -3.94
C LEU A 103 -5.78 2.02 -2.67
N LEU A 104 -6.13 2.56 -1.49
CA LEU A 104 -6.13 1.79 -0.24
C LEU A 104 -7.12 0.63 -0.31
N ASP A 105 -8.30 0.86 -0.87
CA ASP A 105 -9.33 -0.17 -1.04
C ASP A 105 -8.83 -1.34 -1.91
N HIS A 106 -7.88 -1.06 -2.81
CA HIS A 106 -7.29 -2.03 -3.74
C HIS A 106 -5.90 -2.53 -3.29
N LEU A 107 -5.39 -2.07 -2.14
CA LEU A 107 -4.03 -2.38 -1.70
C LEU A 107 -3.84 -3.89 -1.54
N ARG A 108 -4.80 -4.61 -0.94
CA ARG A 108 -4.69 -6.06 -0.72
C ARG A 108 -4.46 -6.84 -2.03
N ASP A 109 -5.17 -6.46 -3.08
CA ASP A 109 -5.06 -7.08 -4.40
C ASP A 109 -3.75 -6.69 -5.10
N TRP A 110 -3.29 -5.45 -4.89
CA TRP A 110 -1.99 -4.99 -5.38
C TRP A 110 -0.83 -5.74 -4.74
N GLU A 111 -0.96 -6.10 -3.46
CA GLU A 111 0.07 -6.85 -2.74
C GLU A 111 0.10 -8.33 -3.07
N HIS A 112 -1.05 -8.89 -3.40
CA HIS A 112 -1.21 -10.32 -3.67
C HIS A 112 -1.84 -10.57 -5.04
N PRO A 113 -1.20 -10.14 -6.15
CA PRO A 113 -1.77 -10.21 -7.49
C PRO A 113 -2.05 -11.64 -7.99
N ARG A 114 -1.64 -12.68 -7.24
CA ARG A 114 -1.78 -14.10 -7.60
C ARG A 114 -2.97 -14.81 -6.94
N ARG A 115 -3.79 -14.16 -6.11
CA ARG A 115 -4.90 -14.85 -5.40
C ARG A 115 -6.27 -14.79 -6.09
N ALA A 116 -6.45 -13.97 -7.13
CA ALA A 116 -7.77 -13.79 -7.78
C ALA A 116 -8.15 -14.88 -8.81
N THR A 117 -7.27 -15.82 -9.18
CA THR A 117 -7.53 -16.79 -10.27
C THR A 117 -7.88 -18.21 -9.85
N ARG A 118 -8.24 -18.47 -8.58
CA ARG A 118 -8.68 -19.83 -8.16
C ARG A 118 -10.08 -19.86 -7.55
N ARG A 119 -11.06 -19.38 -8.32
CA ARG A 119 -12.47 -19.82 -8.17
C ARG A 119 -13.05 -20.20 -9.54
N GLY A 120 -12.31 -21.03 -10.27
CA GLY A 120 -12.74 -21.66 -11.51
C GLY A 120 -13.28 -23.08 -11.23
N ASN A 121 -14.60 -23.18 -11.20
CA ASN A 121 -15.36 -24.17 -11.98
C ASN A 121 -14.87 -25.64 -11.94
N GLY A 122 -15.25 -26.37 -10.88
CA GLY A 122 -15.21 -27.84 -10.89
C GLY A 122 -16.28 -28.36 -11.84
N GLY A 123 -15.84 -28.79 -13.02
CA GLY A 123 -16.67 -29.15 -14.17
C GLY A 123 -17.74 -30.20 -13.87
N ARG A 124 -18.95 -29.89 -14.33
CA ARG A 124 -20.01 -30.84 -14.63
C ARG A 124 -19.74 -31.47 -16.01
N ALA A 125 -20.19 -32.71 -16.17
CA ALA A 125 -20.27 -33.53 -17.38
C ALA A 125 -19.11 -34.53 -17.61
N ARG A 126 -19.26 -35.72 -17.02
CA ARG A 126 -18.79 -36.94 -17.70
C ARG A 126 -19.78 -37.27 -18.81
N SER A 127 -19.27 -37.23 -20.02
CA SER A 127 -19.93 -37.64 -21.25
C SER A 127 -20.36 -39.10 -21.18
N ARG A 128 -21.49 -39.35 -21.85
CA ARG A 128 -21.89 -40.65 -22.38
C ARG A 128 -20.73 -41.32 -23.12
N GLU A 129 -20.52 -42.60 -22.84
CA GLU A 129 -19.98 -43.55 -23.81
C GLU A 129 -21.05 -44.61 -24.09
N GLN A 130 -21.17 -44.93 -25.37
CA GLN A 130 -22.13 -45.85 -25.98
C GLN A 130 -21.57 -47.28 -26.03
N SER A 131 -22.51 -48.24 -26.17
CA SER A 131 -22.37 -49.55 -26.83
C SER A 131 -21.69 -50.70 -26.07
N ALA A 132 -22.50 -51.60 -25.49
CA ALA A 132 -22.78 -52.94 -26.01
C ALA A 132 -23.94 -53.57 -25.21
#